data_AF-A0A537PT48-F1
#
_entry.id   AF-A0A537PT48-F1
#
_cell.length_a   1.000
_cell.length_b   1.000
_cell.length_c   1.000
_cell.angle_alpha   90.00
_cell.angle_beta   90.00
_cell.angle_gamma   90.00
#
_symmetry.space_group_name_H-M   'P 1'
#
loop_
_entity.id
_entity.type
_entity.pdbx_description
1 polymer ?
#
loop_
_entity_poly.entity_id
_entity_poly.type
_entity_poly.pdbx_seq_one_letter_code
_entity_poly.pdbx_strand_id
1 'polypeptide(L)'
;MKLETLAELNAERAARRPAILVTDTGSGEQRLVKAENLAGDPLRAELSRQLRMGKSGMIEAAGKKLFLNVYAPTAKLVIVGAVHISQALAPLARALDYDVTVVDPRTAFASPERFPDVPL
;
A
#
# COMPACT_ATOMS: atom_id res chain seq x y z
N MET A 1 -0.19 21.50 -0.58
CA MET A 1 0.86 20.66 -1.18
C MET A 1 1.38 21.32 -2.43
N LYS A 2 2.71 21.41 -2.57
CA LYS A 2 3.36 21.98 -3.76
C LYS A 2 3.10 21.08 -5.00
N LEU A 3 3.02 21.68 -6.18
CA LEU A 3 2.69 20.98 -7.42
C LEU A 3 3.72 19.87 -7.75
N GLU A 4 5.01 20.17 -7.58
CA GLU A 4 6.13 19.23 -7.75
C GLU A 4 5.97 17.99 -6.88
N THR A 5 5.66 18.17 -5.58
CA THR A 5 5.47 17.07 -4.62
C THR A 5 4.27 16.20 -4.99
N LEU A 6 3.20 16.83 -5.46
CA LEU A 6 2.00 16.11 -5.94
C LEU A 6 2.32 15.28 -7.19
N ALA A 7 3.07 15.83 -8.14
CA ALA A 7 3.47 15.13 -9.37
C ALA A 7 4.32 13.90 -9.05
N GLU A 8 5.32 14.05 -8.16
CA GLU A 8 6.14 12.93 -7.71
C GLU A 8 5.33 11.87 -6.97
N LEU A 9 4.44 12.28 -6.05
CA LEU A 9 3.57 11.34 -5.34
C LEU A 9 2.67 10.56 -6.31
N ASN A 10 2.12 11.23 -7.32
CA ASN A 10 1.32 10.57 -8.34
C ASN A 10 2.14 9.58 -9.17
N ALA A 11 3.40 9.88 -9.49
CA ALA A 11 4.30 8.96 -10.16
C ALA A 11 4.57 7.70 -9.32
N GLU A 12 4.79 7.84 -8.02
CA GLU A 12 4.95 6.69 -7.11
C GLU A 12 3.68 5.84 -7.02
N ARG A 13 2.51 6.49 -6.89
CA ARG A 13 1.21 5.81 -6.85
C ARG A 13 0.93 5.03 -8.15
N ALA A 14 1.18 5.64 -9.30
CA ALA A 14 1.00 5.00 -10.60
C ALA A 14 1.92 3.77 -10.75
N ALA A 15 3.13 3.85 -10.21
CA ALA A 15 4.08 2.75 -10.20
C ALA A 15 3.87 1.72 -9.07
N ARG A 16 2.78 1.84 -8.28
CA ARG A 16 2.48 0.99 -7.12
C ARG A 16 3.62 0.94 -6.09
N ARG A 17 4.40 2.01 -5.97
CA ARG A 17 5.47 2.13 -4.99
C ARG A 17 4.99 2.91 -3.76
N PRO A 18 5.31 2.45 -2.54
CA PRO A 18 4.89 3.16 -1.35
C PRO A 18 5.66 4.48 -1.17
N ALA A 19 4.95 5.49 -0.69
CA ALA A 19 5.53 6.78 -0.34
C ALA A 19 4.84 7.36 0.90
N ILE A 20 5.54 8.23 1.63
CA ILE A 20 5.03 8.90 2.83
C ILE A 20 5.23 10.40 2.67
N LEU A 21 4.15 11.17 2.75
CA LEU A 21 4.25 12.64 2.83
C LEU A 21 4.35 13.02 4.30
N VAL A 22 5.52 13.52 4.70
CA VAL A 22 5.77 14.04 6.05
C VAL A 22 5.40 15.50 6.05
N THR A 23 4.47 15.90 6.92
CA THR A 23 4.06 17.29 7.10
C THR A 23 4.37 17.74 8.52
N ASP A 24 5.16 18.79 8.68
CA ASP A 24 5.29 19.49 9.96
C ASP A 24 4.02 20.29 10.18
N THR A 25 3.25 19.96 11.22
CA THR A 25 1.95 20.60 11.47
C THR A 25 2.09 22.01 12.05
N GLY A 26 3.27 22.38 12.56
CA GLY A 26 3.53 23.72 13.08
C GLY A 26 3.90 24.70 11.97
N SER A 27 4.76 24.29 11.03
CA SER A 27 5.23 25.16 9.93
C SER A 27 4.46 24.97 8.61
N GLY A 28 3.78 23.85 8.43
CA GLY A 28 3.18 23.45 7.16
C GLY A 28 4.20 22.94 6.14
N GLU A 29 5.48 22.79 6.51
CA GLU A 29 6.51 22.25 5.64
C GLU A 29 6.23 20.79 5.29
N GLN A 30 6.42 20.44 4.02
CA GLN A 30 6.12 19.11 3.49
C GLN A 30 7.33 18.54 2.76
N ARG A 31 7.61 17.26 3.00
CA ARG A 31 8.59 16.49 2.24
C ARG A 31 8.05 15.10 1.92
N LEU A 32 8.31 14.63 0.71
CA LEU A 32 7.94 13.29 0.27
C LEU A 32 9.09 12.32 0.54
N VAL A 33 8.80 11.21 1.19
CA VAL A 33 9.73 10.10 1.40
C VAL A 33 9.30 8.92 0.55
N LYS A 34 10.10 8.61 -0.47
CA LYS A 34 9.92 7.44 -1.34
C LYS A 34 10.48 6.20 -0.65
N ALA A 35 9.95 5.02 -0.97
CA ALA A 35 10.41 3.75 -0.39
C ALA A 35 11.93 3.53 -0.52
N GLU A 36 12.51 3.90 -1.66
CA GLU A 36 13.96 3.79 -1.93
C GLU A 36 14.82 4.65 -0.99
N ASN A 37 14.30 5.81 -0.56
CA ASN A 37 15.01 6.77 0.28
C ASN A 37 14.75 6.54 1.78
N LEU A 38 13.77 5.69 2.13
CA LEU A 38 13.39 5.39 3.51
C LEU A 38 14.56 4.87 4.35
N ALA A 39 15.49 4.15 3.72
CA ALA A 39 16.59 3.51 4.42
C ALA A 39 17.57 4.49 5.07
N GLY A 40 17.75 5.68 4.47
CA GLY A 40 18.63 6.74 4.96
C GLY A 40 17.91 7.86 5.71
N ASP A 41 16.60 7.75 5.93
CA ASP A 41 15.81 8.79 6.57
C ASP A 41 16.04 8.84 8.09
N PRO A 42 16.22 10.02 8.71
CA PRO A 42 16.34 10.14 10.17
C PRO A 42 15.14 9.57 10.95
N LEU A 43 13.94 9.54 10.34
CA LEU A 43 12.71 9.01 10.94
C LEU A 43 12.41 7.58 10.48
N ARG A 44 13.42 6.85 9.98
CA ARG A 44 13.26 5.51 9.41
C ARG A 44 12.41 4.58 10.27
N ALA A 45 12.62 4.55 11.57
CA ALA A 45 11.92 3.62 12.46
C ALA A 45 10.40 3.86 12.45
N GLU A 46 9.99 5.11 12.63
CA GLU A 46 8.59 5.55 12.66
C GLU A 46 7.94 5.42 11.28
N LEU A 47 8.64 5.87 10.23
CA LEU A 47 8.17 5.79 8.84
C LEU A 47 7.98 4.32 8.43
N SER A 48 8.94 3.45 8.74
CA SER A 48 8.84 2.01 8.47
C SER A 48 7.69 1.36 9.23
N ARG A 49 7.46 1.79 10.49
CA ARG A 49 6.35 1.28 11.31
C ARG A 49 5.01 1.65 10.68
N GLN A 50 4.80 2.93 10.35
CA GLN A 50 3.54 3.39 9.75
C GLN A 50 3.31 2.76 8.38
N LEU A 51 4.36 2.62 7.59
CA LEU A 51 4.26 1.98 6.28
C LEU A 51 3.85 0.50 6.39
N ARG A 52 4.43 -0.26 7.33
CA ARG A 52 4.01 -1.66 7.59
C ARG A 52 2.56 -1.75 8.06
N MET A 53 2.11 -0.78 8.85
CA MET A 53 0.73 -0.74 9.32
C MET A 53 -0.25 -0.26 8.24
N GLY A 54 0.23 0.37 7.17
CA GLY A 54 -0.59 1.02 6.16
C GLY A 54 -1.43 2.18 6.72
N LYS A 55 -0.99 2.80 7.83
CA LYS A 55 -1.79 3.79 8.57
C LYS A 55 -1.07 5.14 8.63
N SER A 56 -1.80 6.19 8.28
CA SER A 56 -1.37 7.57 8.53
C SER A 56 -1.52 7.91 10.02
N GLY A 57 -0.70 8.83 10.51
CA GLY A 57 -0.78 9.23 11.92
C GLY A 57 0.21 10.32 12.33
N MET A 58 0.03 10.79 13.55
CA MET A 58 0.90 11.78 14.18
C MET A 58 2.08 11.11 14.86
N ILE A 59 3.25 11.75 14.78
CA ILE A 59 4.43 11.44 15.60
C ILE A 59 5.03 12.74 16.15
N GLU A 60 5.78 12.61 17.24
CA GLU A 60 6.64 13.68 17.75
C GLU A 60 8.10 13.27 17.56
N ALA A 61 8.88 14.12 16.89
CA ALA A 61 10.29 13.86 16.64
C ALA A 61 11.07 15.19 16.65
N ALA A 62 12.20 15.22 17.36
CA ALA A 62 13.06 16.40 17.50
C ALA A 62 12.28 17.69 17.89
N GLY A 63 11.29 17.56 18.78
CA GLY A 63 10.45 18.69 19.23
C GLY A 63 9.40 19.16 18.21
N LYS A 64 9.27 18.49 17.07
CA LYS A 64 8.27 18.80 16.04
C LYS A 64 7.11 17.80 16.08
N LYS A 65 5.90 18.29 15.81
CA LYS A 65 4.71 17.46 15.57
C LYS A 65 4.59 17.20 14.08
N LEU A 66 4.76 15.95 13.68
CA LEU A 66 4.77 15.55 12.28
C LEU A 66 3.56 14.67 11.99
N PHE A 67 2.82 15.00 10.94
CA PHE A 67 1.82 14.12 10.35
C PHE A 67 2.47 13.29 9.25
N LEU A 68 2.37 11.97 9.38
CA LEU A 68 2.83 11.00 8.39
C LEU A 68 1.63 10.55 7.57
N ASN A 69 1.54 11.02 6.32
CA ASN A 69 0.49 10.58 5.41
C ASN A 69 1.01 9.44 4.53
N VAL A 70 0.55 8.22 4.79
CA VAL A 70 1.03 7.00 4.15
C VAL A 70 0.23 6.74 2.88
N TYR A 71 0.94 6.58 1.77
CA TYR A 71 0.41 6.15 0.50
C TYR A 71 1.02 4.79 0.14
N ALA A 72 0.34 3.72 0.50
CA ALA A 72 0.73 2.35 0.17
C ALA A 72 -0.13 1.82 -0.99
N PRO A 73 0.43 0.98 -1.88
CA PRO A 73 -0.39 0.23 -2.84
C PRO A 73 -1.34 -0.70 -2.09
N THR A 74 -2.44 -1.09 -2.72
CA THR A 74 -3.38 -2.00 -2.07
C THR A 74 -2.73 -3.33 -1.72
N ALA A 75 -3.14 -3.90 -0.58
CA ALA A 75 -2.62 -5.17 -0.12
C ALA A 75 -2.86 -6.27 -1.15
N LYS A 76 -1.80 -7.02 -1.46
CA LYS A 76 -1.89 -8.21 -2.29
C LYS A 76 -2.39 -9.39 -1.47
N LEU A 77 -3.38 -10.11 -1.98
CA LEU A 77 -3.89 -11.35 -1.38
C LEU A 77 -3.68 -12.50 -2.36
N VAL A 78 -2.73 -13.37 -2.04
CA VAL A 78 -2.49 -14.60 -2.81
C VAL A 78 -3.23 -15.74 -2.13
N ILE A 79 -4.25 -16.29 -2.80
CA ILE A 79 -5.06 -17.40 -2.31
C ILE A 79 -4.51 -18.69 -2.92
N VAL A 80 -3.90 -19.54 -2.11
CA VAL A 80 -3.37 -20.83 -2.56
C VAL A 80 -4.43 -21.91 -2.41
N GLY A 81 -4.84 -22.50 -3.52
CA GLY A 81 -5.91 -23.48 -3.63
C GLY A 81 -7.19 -22.85 -4.20
N ALA A 82 -7.66 -23.36 -5.33
CA ALA A 82 -8.82 -22.86 -6.07
C ALA A 82 -10.09 -23.65 -5.74
N VAL A 83 -10.32 -23.98 -4.47
CA VAL A 83 -11.48 -24.78 -4.02
C VAL A 83 -12.68 -23.90 -3.64
N HIS A 84 -13.75 -24.51 -3.09
CA HIS A 84 -15.02 -23.83 -2.82
C HIS A 84 -14.91 -22.56 -1.97
N ILE A 85 -14.07 -22.56 -0.94
CA ILE A 85 -13.84 -21.38 -0.09
C ILE A 85 -13.28 -20.21 -0.90
N SER A 86 -12.33 -20.49 -1.79
CA SER A 86 -11.65 -19.46 -2.59
C SER A 86 -12.60 -18.78 -3.57
N GLN A 87 -13.56 -19.51 -4.13
CA GLN A 87 -14.60 -18.93 -5.01
C GLN A 87 -15.46 -17.88 -4.27
N ALA A 88 -15.72 -18.08 -2.98
CA ALA A 88 -16.47 -17.12 -2.16
C ALA A 88 -15.57 -16.00 -1.62
N LEU A 89 -14.32 -16.32 -1.23
CA LEU A 89 -13.39 -15.38 -0.63
C LEU A 89 -12.88 -14.34 -1.64
N ALA A 90 -12.56 -14.76 -2.87
CA ALA A 90 -11.96 -13.88 -3.87
C ALA A 90 -12.83 -12.64 -4.20
N PRO A 91 -14.15 -12.74 -4.48
CA PRO A 91 -14.98 -11.56 -4.73
C PRO A 91 -15.14 -10.68 -3.48
N LEU A 92 -15.22 -11.28 -2.28
CA LEU A 92 -15.29 -10.51 -1.03
C LEU A 92 -14.01 -9.69 -0.81
N ALA A 93 -12.84 -10.30 -1.02
CA ALA A 93 -11.57 -9.60 -0.90
C ALA A 93 -11.41 -8.51 -1.95
N ARG A 94 -11.85 -8.76 -3.19
CA ARG A 94 -11.89 -7.76 -4.28
C ARG A 94 -12.76 -6.55 -3.93
N ALA A 95 -13.92 -6.79 -3.30
CA ALA A 95 -14.81 -5.72 -2.84
C ALA A 95 -14.21 -4.88 -1.69
N LEU A 96 -13.20 -5.42 -0.99
CA LEU A 96 -12.40 -4.71 0.02
C LEU A 96 -11.09 -4.13 -0.57
N ASP A 97 -11.07 -3.93 -1.90
CA ASP A 97 -9.96 -3.41 -2.70
C ASP A 97 -8.68 -4.26 -2.78
N TYR A 98 -8.64 -5.48 -2.21
CA TYR A 98 -7.44 -6.32 -2.30
C TYR A 98 -7.06 -6.63 -3.76
N ASP A 99 -5.75 -6.65 -4.01
CA ASP A 99 -5.15 -7.15 -5.26
C ASP A 99 -5.06 -8.68 -5.17
N VAL A 100 -6.14 -9.36 -5.56
CA VAL A 100 -6.34 -10.80 -5.37
C VAL A 100 -5.74 -11.59 -6.53
N THR A 101 -5.05 -12.70 -6.22
CA THR A 101 -4.62 -13.72 -7.19
C THR A 101 -4.88 -15.10 -6.60
N VAL A 102 -5.41 -16.03 -7.39
CA VAL A 102 -5.71 -17.41 -6.94
C VAL A 102 -4.75 -18.37 -7.64
N VAL A 103 -3.99 -19.16 -6.87
CA VAL A 103 -2.99 -20.08 -7.43
C VAL A 103 -3.39 -21.52 -7.09
N ASP A 104 -3.53 -22.38 -8.10
CA ASP A 104 -3.71 -23.83 -7.93
C ASP A 104 -3.03 -24.57 -9.09
N PRO A 105 -2.20 -25.60 -8.84
CA PRO A 105 -1.55 -26.35 -9.92
C PRO A 105 -2.54 -27.16 -10.77
N ARG A 106 -3.78 -27.37 -10.30
CA ARG A 106 -4.81 -28.13 -11.00
C ARG A 106 -5.66 -27.16 -11.81
N THR A 107 -5.47 -27.17 -13.11
CA THR A 107 -6.21 -26.32 -14.07
C THR A 107 -7.73 -26.53 -14.03
N ALA A 108 -8.19 -27.74 -13.70
CA ALA A 108 -9.61 -28.01 -13.47
C ALA A 108 -10.21 -27.19 -12.32
N PHE A 109 -9.38 -26.74 -11.37
CA PHE A 109 -9.81 -25.89 -10.27
C PHE A 109 -9.55 -24.39 -10.56
N ALA A 110 -8.34 -24.02 -10.95
CA ALA A 110 -8.01 -22.65 -11.34
C ALA A 110 -8.43 -22.38 -12.79
N SER A 111 -9.72 -22.10 -13.01
CA SER A 111 -10.27 -21.83 -14.34
C SER A 111 -11.02 -20.49 -14.39
N PRO A 112 -11.03 -19.79 -15.54
CA PRO A 112 -11.74 -18.51 -15.69
C PRO A 112 -13.24 -18.61 -15.42
N GLU A 113 -13.88 -19.75 -15.68
CA GLU A 113 -15.30 -19.96 -15.41
C GLU A 113 -15.62 -19.90 -13.91
N ARG A 114 -14.66 -20.30 -13.06
CA ARG A 114 -14.80 -20.29 -11.60
C ARG A 114 -14.30 -18.98 -10.97
N PHE A 115 -13.45 -18.25 -11.68
CA PHE A 115 -12.80 -17.01 -11.22
C PHE A 115 -12.73 -15.97 -12.35
N PRO A 116 -13.87 -15.42 -12.82
CA PRO A 116 -13.92 -14.58 -14.02
C PRO A 116 -13.16 -13.25 -13.89
N ASP A 117 -13.13 -12.68 -12.67
CA ASP A 117 -12.58 -11.35 -12.40
C ASP A 117 -11.28 -11.38 -11.59
N VAL A 118 -10.63 -12.55 -11.52
CA VAL A 118 -9.47 -12.78 -10.65
C VAL A 118 -8.34 -13.41 -11.46
N PRO A 119 -7.13 -12.83 -11.45
CA PRO A 119 -5.94 -13.47 -12.01
C PRO A 119 -5.68 -14.85 -11.40
N LEU A 120 -5.29 -15.81 -12.25
CA LEU A 120 -4.97 -17.20 -11.91
C LEU A 120 -3.47 -17.51 -12.07
#